data_AF-A0AAU9X3Q3-F1
#
_entry.id   AF-A0AAU9X3Q3-F1
#
_cell.length_a   1.000
_cell.length_b   1.000
_cell.length_c   1.000
_cell.angle_alpha   90.00
_cell.angle_beta   90.00
_cell.angle_gamma   90.00
#
_symmetry.space_group_name_H-M   'P 1'
#
loop_
_entity.id
_entity.type
_entity.pdbx_description
1 polymer ?
#
loop_
_entity_poly.entity_id
_entity_poly.type
_entity_poly.pdbx_seq_one_letter_code
_entity_poly.pdbx_strand_id
1 'polypeptide(L)'
;EYTYVDLFEYCIPHHTFAITADEQIRKEVNNTLAKIAGMVQNLYAKAKGGDGARMTRNSSFILMSFALLHSDDEVMAAKGNHTIAVVKGKEHYNTLRQSFEDVFKDINSLISKKKIEVGGKSINLEFFLGGDYKFILLVMGLKGATSHYACVWCKIHKDMRWDTSFNLDHYQSPDLRRTLTEMFELVKKKKQNDKYCCEHEPLLHIELDHVVLDELHLLLRISDVLI
;
A
#
# COMPACT_ATOMS: atom_id res chain seq x y z
N GLU A 1 -12.19 30.43 5.55
CA GLU A 1 -11.87 29.17 6.26
C GLU A 1 -12.04 28.04 5.25
N TYR A 2 -11.02 27.24 5.04
CA TYR A 2 -11.13 26.04 4.21
C TYR A 2 -11.50 24.88 5.12
N THR A 3 -12.56 24.17 4.76
CA THR A 3 -12.95 22.92 5.41
C THR A 3 -12.04 21.79 4.97
N TYR A 4 -12.04 20.71 5.74
CA TYR A 4 -11.31 19.48 5.39
C TYR A 4 -11.69 18.93 4.00
N VAL A 5 -12.96 19.09 3.60
CA VAL A 5 -13.45 18.70 2.27
C VAL A 5 -12.80 19.53 1.18
N ASP A 6 -12.65 20.84 1.40
CA ASP A 6 -11.99 21.72 0.44
C ASP A 6 -10.53 21.30 0.23
N LEU A 7 -9.81 20.99 1.32
CA LEU A 7 -8.42 20.52 1.25
C LEU A 7 -8.30 19.19 0.48
N PHE A 8 -9.25 18.27 0.67
CA PHE A 8 -9.32 16.99 -0.05
C PHE A 8 -9.62 17.17 -1.54
N GLU A 9 -10.56 18.05 -1.90
CA GLU A 9 -10.89 18.36 -3.31
C GLU A 9 -9.74 19.09 -4.02
N TYR A 10 -8.98 19.95 -3.33
CA TYR A 10 -7.81 20.64 -3.89
C TYR A 10 -6.57 19.76 -4.00
N CYS A 11 -6.46 18.68 -3.23
CA CYS A 11 -5.32 17.75 -3.28
C CYS A 11 -5.37 16.78 -4.46
N ILE A 12 -6.47 16.73 -5.23
CA ILE A 12 -6.63 15.78 -6.34
C ILE A 12 -6.68 16.53 -7.68
N PRO A 13 -5.59 16.51 -8.47
CA PRO A 13 -5.65 16.90 -9.87
C PRO A 13 -6.56 15.94 -10.64
N HIS A 14 -7.80 16.37 -10.87
CA HIS A 14 -8.67 15.95 -11.98
C HIS A 14 -9.11 14.49 -12.17
N HIS A 15 -8.70 13.46 -11.40
CA HIS A 15 -9.12 12.07 -11.73
C HIS A 15 -9.41 11.09 -10.57
N THR A 16 -10.20 11.49 -9.56
CA THR A 16 -10.97 10.50 -8.78
C THR A 16 -12.30 10.23 -9.48
N PHE A 17 -12.35 9.17 -10.29
CA PHE A 17 -13.59 8.67 -10.91
C PHE A 17 -14.60 8.29 -9.81
N ALA A 18 -15.88 8.69 -9.86
CA ALA A 18 -16.81 8.52 -10.97
C ALA A 18 -17.05 9.77 -11.83
N ILE A 19 -16.72 9.67 -13.13
CA ILE A 19 -17.01 10.71 -14.12
C ILE A 19 -18.39 10.45 -14.75
N THR A 20 -19.30 11.38 -14.51
CA THR A 20 -20.36 11.76 -15.43
C THR A 20 -20.64 13.26 -15.21
N ALA A 21 -20.84 14.00 -16.29
CA ALA A 21 -21.23 15.41 -16.26
C ALA A 21 -22.68 15.59 -15.76
N ASP A 22 -23.42 14.48 -15.64
CA ASP A 22 -24.79 14.43 -15.16
C ASP A 22 -24.82 14.37 -13.62
N GLU A 23 -25.32 15.44 -13.01
CA GLU A 23 -25.42 15.61 -11.57
C GLU A 23 -26.31 14.54 -10.91
N GLN A 24 -27.30 14.02 -11.65
CA GLN A 24 -28.20 12.97 -11.16
C GLN A 24 -27.48 11.62 -11.10
N ILE A 25 -26.76 11.26 -12.16
CA ILE A 25 -25.97 10.01 -12.19
C ILE A 25 -24.85 10.08 -11.13
N ARG A 26 -24.23 11.25 -10.93
CA ARG A 26 -23.23 11.44 -9.86
C ARG A 26 -23.82 11.25 -8.47
N LYS A 27 -25.01 11.79 -8.22
CA LYS A 27 -25.73 11.61 -6.96
C LYS A 27 -26.12 10.16 -6.74
N GLU A 28 -26.53 9.45 -7.79
CA GLU A 28 -26.84 8.02 -7.74
C GLU A 28 -25.58 7.17 -7.46
N VAL A 29 -24.46 7.50 -8.09
CA VAL A 29 -23.17 6.82 -7.83
C VAL A 29 -22.68 7.11 -6.42
N ASN A 30 -22.72 8.36 -5.95
CA ASN A 30 -22.36 8.71 -4.57
C ASN A 30 -23.26 8.03 -3.56
N ASN A 31 -24.57 7.97 -3.81
CA ASN A 31 -25.51 7.24 -2.96
C ASN A 31 -25.24 5.73 -2.97
N THR A 32 -24.84 5.18 -4.12
CA THR A 32 -24.49 3.76 -4.26
C THR A 32 -23.17 3.46 -3.56
N LEU A 33 -22.16 4.32 -3.71
CA LEU A 33 -20.89 4.24 -3.00
C LEU A 33 -21.08 4.42 -1.50
N ALA A 34 -21.94 5.33 -1.04
CA ALA A 34 -22.29 5.50 0.37
C ALA A 34 -23.03 4.28 0.91
N LYS A 35 -23.93 3.66 0.12
CA LYS A 35 -24.57 2.38 0.48
C LYS A 35 -23.56 1.24 0.53
N ILE A 36 -22.66 1.14 -0.44
CA ILE A 36 -21.61 0.12 -0.48
C ILE A 36 -20.63 0.33 0.68
N ALA A 37 -20.19 1.56 0.93
CA ALA A 37 -19.33 1.93 2.04
C ALA A 37 -20.03 1.67 3.37
N GLY A 38 -21.31 1.98 3.52
CA GLY A 38 -22.09 1.65 4.72
C GLY A 38 -22.31 0.15 4.89
N MET A 39 -22.48 -0.61 3.80
CA MET A 39 -22.53 -2.08 3.85
C MET A 39 -21.18 -2.68 4.20
N VAL A 40 -20.09 -2.18 3.60
CA VAL A 40 -18.71 -2.56 3.89
C VAL A 40 -18.38 -2.22 5.33
N GLN A 41 -18.70 -1.01 5.81
CA GLN A 41 -18.51 -0.57 7.18
C GLN A 41 -19.33 -1.41 8.17
N ASN A 42 -20.57 -1.78 7.86
CA ASN A 42 -21.36 -2.69 8.70
C ASN A 42 -20.82 -4.14 8.67
N LEU A 43 -20.27 -4.58 7.54
CA LEU A 43 -19.61 -5.88 7.41
C LEU A 43 -18.28 -5.91 8.15
N TYR A 44 -17.52 -4.82 8.11
CA TYR A 44 -16.24 -4.62 8.79
C TYR A 44 -16.40 -4.35 10.29
N ALA A 45 -17.49 -3.69 10.70
CA ALA A 45 -17.87 -3.59 12.10
C ALA A 45 -18.27 -4.97 12.68
N LYS A 46 -18.76 -5.88 11.83
CA LYS A 46 -18.99 -7.29 12.19
C LYS A 46 -17.75 -8.17 12.04
N ALA A 47 -16.79 -7.80 11.19
CA ALA A 47 -15.56 -8.52 10.91
C ALA A 47 -14.37 -7.60 11.18
N LYS A 48 -13.85 -7.61 12.42
CA LYS A 48 -12.70 -6.81 12.85
C LYS A 48 -11.59 -6.75 11.78
N GLY A 49 -11.19 -5.53 11.43
CA GLY A 49 -9.84 -5.22 10.95
C GLY A 49 -9.58 -5.46 9.46
N GLY A 50 -8.61 -4.70 8.94
CA GLY A 50 -8.18 -4.69 7.53
C GLY A 50 -7.41 -5.92 7.13
N ASP A 51 -8.09 -7.05 7.21
CA ASP A 51 -7.72 -8.28 6.56
C ASP A 51 -8.28 -8.25 5.13
N GLY A 52 -7.64 -8.97 4.22
CA GLY A 52 -8.25 -9.41 2.96
C GLY A 52 -9.39 -10.39 3.24
N ALA A 53 -10.35 -9.98 4.07
CA ALA A 53 -11.44 -10.76 4.56
C ALA A 53 -12.29 -11.16 3.36
N ARG A 54 -12.38 -12.47 3.11
CA ARG A 54 -13.28 -13.05 2.12
C ARG A 54 -14.73 -12.74 2.52
N MET A 55 -15.23 -11.59 2.10
CA MET A 55 -16.58 -11.11 2.40
C MET A 55 -17.67 -11.97 1.77
N THR A 56 -17.35 -12.77 0.75
CA THR A 56 -18.18 -13.84 0.19
C THR A 56 -17.28 -14.88 -0.49
N ARG A 57 -17.77 -16.12 -0.64
CA ARG A 57 -17.04 -17.26 -1.26
C ARG A 57 -16.48 -16.98 -2.67
N ASN A 58 -16.89 -15.88 -3.34
CA ASN A 58 -16.66 -15.61 -4.76
C ASN A 58 -16.13 -14.21 -5.15
N SER A 59 -15.85 -13.28 -4.22
CA SER A 59 -15.26 -11.97 -4.61
C SER A 59 -14.33 -11.37 -3.57
N SER A 60 -13.12 -11.02 -4.02
CA SER A 60 -12.11 -10.25 -3.28
C SER A 60 -12.15 -8.77 -3.73
N PHE A 61 -12.06 -7.87 -2.77
CA PHE A 61 -11.88 -6.44 -2.99
C PHE A 61 -10.51 -6.03 -2.45
N ILE A 62 -9.87 -5.09 -3.13
CA ILE A 62 -8.63 -4.45 -2.72
C ILE A 62 -8.97 -3.00 -2.45
N LEU A 63 -8.69 -2.55 -1.23
CA LEU A 63 -8.90 -1.17 -0.81
C LEU A 63 -7.54 -0.52 -0.63
N MET A 64 -7.37 0.66 -1.21
CA MET A 64 -6.22 1.51 -0.99
C MET A 64 -6.69 2.75 -0.25
N SER A 65 -6.09 3.00 0.91
CA SER A 65 -6.41 4.13 1.77
C SER A 65 -5.13 4.78 2.26
N PHE A 66 -5.20 6.06 2.63
CA PHE A 66 -4.13 6.75 3.33
C PHE A 66 -4.65 7.33 4.64
N ALA A 67 -3.73 7.57 5.57
CA ALA A 67 -3.98 8.33 6.79
C ALA A 67 -2.93 9.44 6.92
N LEU A 68 -3.33 10.55 7.53
CA LEU A 68 -2.41 11.64 7.84
C LEU A 68 -1.81 11.40 9.21
N LEU A 69 -0.54 11.01 9.27
CA LEU A 69 0.13 10.64 10.53
C LEU A 69 0.21 11.78 11.56
N HIS A 70 0.04 13.03 11.12
CA HIS A 70 0.04 14.20 12.01
C HIS A 70 -1.30 14.41 12.74
N SER A 71 -2.33 13.64 12.40
CA SER A 71 -3.67 13.75 12.98
C SER A 71 -3.81 12.88 14.23
N ASP A 72 -2.92 13.05 15.22
CA ASP A 72 -2.87 12.36 16.54
C ASP A 72 -3.83 11.16 16.71
N ASP A 73 -4.89 11.32 17.51
CA ASP A 73 -5.85 10.26 17.86
C ASP A 73 -6.74 9.81 16.68
N GLU A 74 -6.77 10.57 15.58
CA GLU A 74 -7.60 10.25 14.41
C GLU A 74 -6.93 9.23 13.49
N VAL A 75 -5.60 9.10 13.50
CA VAL A 75 -4.84 8.13 12.68
C VAL A 75 -5.31 6.69 12.92
N MET A 76 -5.57 6.37 14.19
CA MET A 76 -6.00 5.03 14.61
C MET A 76 -7.52 4.85 14.54
N ALA A 77 -8.27 5.93 14.30
CA ALA A 77 -9.70 5.91 14.17
C ALA A 77 -10.12 5.68 12.71
N ALA A 78 -11.28 5.07 12.50
CA ALA A 78 -11.86 4.91 11.16
C ALA A 78 -12.06 6.25 10.42
N LYS A 79 -12.11 7.38 11.16
CA LYS A 79 -12.26 8.73 10.61
C LYS A 79 -10.99 9.26 9.94
N GLY A 80 -9.79 8.83 10.37
CA GLY A 80 -8.52 9.26 9.78
C GLY A 80 -8.03 8.41 8.62
N ASN A 81 -8.76 7.32 8.28
CA ASN A 81 -8.48 6.50 7.12
C ASN A 81 -9.32 6.95 5.93
N HIS A 82 -8.65 7.43 4.88
CA HIS A 82 -9.27 7.97 3.68
C HIS A 82 -9.04 7.02 2.51
N THR A 83 -10.09 6.32 2.08
CA THR A 83 -10.03 5.43 0.91
C THR A 83 -9.91 6.26 -0.36
N ILE A 84 -8.86 6.00 -1.12
CA ILE A 84 -8.59 6.68 -2.40
C ILE A 84 -9.04 5.83 -3.59
N ALA A 85 -9.06 4.50 -3.45
CA ALA A 85 -9.51 3.64 -4.52
C ALA A 85 -9.95 2.25 -4.03
N VAL A 86 -10.91 1.66 -4.75
CA VAL A 86 -11.47 0.33 -4.47
C VAL A 86 -11.53 -0.47 -5.77
N VAL A 87 -10.97 -1.67 -5.77
CA VAL A 87 -10.94 -2.54 -6.94
C VAL A 87 -11.49 -3.91 -6.56
N LYS A 88 -12.44 -4.40 -7.35
CA LYS A 88 -12.90 -5.78 -7.27
C LYS A 88 -11.97 -6.66 -8.11
N GLY A 89 -11.21 -7.52 -7.47
CA GLY A 89 -10.24 -8.35 -8.18
C GLY A 89 -9.37 -9.17 -7.24
N LYS A 90 -8.58 -10.07 -7.82
CA LYS A 90 -7.58 -10.81 -7.05
C LYS A 90 -6.45 -9.86 -6.70
N GLU A 91 -5.98 -9.93 -5.46
CA GLU A 91 -4.80 -9.24 -5.00
C GLU A 91 -3.56 -9.85 -5.67
N HIS A 92 -3.19 -9.27 -6.81
CA HIS A 92 -2.12 -9.71 -7.69
C HIS A 92 -1.49 -8.48 -8.34
N TYR A 93 -0.17 -8.53 -8.60
CA TYR A 93 0.60 -7.41 -9.12
C TYR A 93 -0.05 -6.75 -10.35
N ASN A 94 -0.38 -7.53 -11.38
CA ASN A 94 -1.00 -7.00 -12.61
C ASN A 94 -2.36 -6.33 -12.36
N THR A 95 -3.15 -6.85 -11.42
CA THR A 95 -4.44 -6.24 -11.05
C THR A 95 -4.21 -4.90 -10.36
N LEU A 96 -3.27 -4.83 -9.42
CA LEU A 96 -2.91 -3.57 -8.78
C LEU A 96 -2.39 -2.55 -9.81
N ARG A 97 -1.43 -2.97 -10.63
CA ARG A 97 -0.79 -2.15 -11.66
C ARG A 97 -1.80 -1.52 -12.61
N GLN A 98 -2.74 -2.31 -13.12
CA GLN A 98 -3.72 -1.85 -14.11
C GLN A 98 -4.84 -1.06 -13.47
N SER A 99 -5.36 -1.51 -12.33
CA SER A 99 -6.56 -0.91 -11.74
C SER A 99 -6.26 0.36 -10.93
N PHE A 100 -5.05 0.53 -10.43
CA PHE A 100 -4.60 1.73 -9.72
C PHE A 100 -3.54 2.51 -10.51
N GLU A 101 -3.45 2.33 -11.83
CA GLU A 101 -2.38 2.93 -12.66
C GLU A 101 -2.28 4.45 -12.46
N ASP A 102 -3.40 5.15 -12.60
CA ASP A 102 -3.44 6.61 -12.49
C ASP A 102 -3.17 7.07 -11.04
N VAL A 103 -3.71 6.34 -10.06
CA VAL A 103 -3.48 6.60 -8.63
C VAL A 103 -1.99 6.46 -8.28
N PHE A 104 -1.33 5.41 -8.77
CA PHE A 104 0.10 5.22 -8.54
C PHE A 104 0.94 6.29 -9.25
N LYS A 105 0.57 6.71 -10.46
CA LYS A 105 1.24 7.83 -11.15
C LYS A 105 1.16 9.12 -10.33
N ASP A 106 -0.02 9.44 -9.79
CA ASP A 106 -0.22 10.64 -8.98
C ASP A 106 0.59 10.57 -7.68
N ILE A 107 0.52 9.46 -6.95
CA ILE A 107 1.29 9.26 -5.72
C ILE A 107 2.79 9.35 -6.01
N ASN A 108 3.29 8.68 -7.05
CA ASN A 108 4.70 8.73 -7.42
C ASN A 108 5.14 10.14 -7.85
N SER A 109 4.27 10.91 -8.50
CA SER A 109 4.52 12.33 -8.79
C SER A 109 4.67 13.13 -7.50
N LEU A 110 3.79 12.94 -6.52
CA LEU A 110 3.85 13.62 -5.23
C LEU A 110 5.09 13.23 -4.42
N ILE A 111 5.46 11.94 -4.40
CA ILE A 111 6.70 11.45 -3.78
C ILE A 111 7.92 12.14 -4.41
N SER A 112 7.94 12.27 -5.74
CA SER A 112 9.06 12.93 -6.44
C SER A 112 9.16 14.42 -6.14
N LYS A 113 8.02 15.12 -6.06
CA LYS A 113 7.95 16.56 -5.77
C LYS A 113 8.23 16.88 -4.30
N LYS A 114 7.95 15.93 -3.39
CA LYS A 114 8.04 16.06 -1.92
C LYS A 114 7.27 17.26 -1.34
N LYS A 115 6.40 17.89 -2.13
CA LYS A 115 5.66 19.09 -1.78
C LYS A 115 4.35 19.15 -2.55
N ILE A 116 3.36 19.78 -1.93
CA ILE A 116 2.07 20.11 -2.54
C ILE A 116 1.70 21.56 -2.19
N GLU A 117 0.97 22.23 -3.07
CA GLU A 117 0.44 23.56 -2.81
C GLU A 117 -1.05 23.46 -2.54
N VAL A 118 -1.49 23.93 -1.38
CA VAL A 118 -2.89 23.89 -0.96
C VAL A 118 -3.25 25.25 -0.37
N GLY A 119 -4.24 25.93 -0.97
CA GLY A 119 -4.67 27.26 -0.52
C GLY A 119 -3.55 28.31 -0.50
N GLY A 120 -2.63 28.27 -1.47
CA GLY A 120 -1.47 29.16 -1.55
C GLY A 120 -0.36 28.87 -0.53
N LYS A 121 -0.47 27.77 0.25
CA LYS A 121 0.57 27.32 1.18
C LYS A 121 1.28 26.09 0.61
N SER A 122 2.60 26.12 0.63
CA SER A 122 3.42 24.96 0.27
C SER A 122 3.61 24.06 1.49
N ILE A 123 3.19 22.79 1.37
CA ILE A 123 3.27 21.77 2.41
C ILE A 123 4.28 20.72 1.94
N ASN A 124 5.23 20.34 2.81
CA ASN A 124 6.14 19.24 2.54
C ASN A 124 5.42 17.90 2.75
N LEU A 125 5.69 16.94 1.86
CA LEU A 125 5.10 15.62 1.89
C LEU A 125 6.17 14.57 2.20
N GLU A 126 5.79 13.62 3.05
CA GLU A 126 6.52 12.40 3.35
C GLU A 126 5.53 11.24 3.30
N PHE A 127 5.88 10.18 2.57
CA PHE A 127 4.98 9.06 2.31
C PHE A 127 5.53 7.80 2.97
N PHE A 128 4.63 7.06 3.62
CA PHE A 128 4.92 5.75 4.20
C PHE A 128 4.02 4.70 3.56
N LEU A 129 4.59 3.54 3.26
CA LEU A 129 3.84 2.38 2.77
C LEU A 129 3.52 1.46 3.94
N GLY A 130 2.25 1.37 4.31
CA GLY A 130 1.75 0.42 5.30
C GLY A 130 0.95 -0.70 4.66
N GLY A 131 1.01 -1.90 5.23
CA GLY A 131 0.14 -3.01 4.86
C GLY A 131 0.58 -4.33 5.43
N ASP A 132 -0.23 -5.36 5.21
CA ASP A 132 0.20 -6.73 5.47
C ASP A 132 1.40 -7.09 4.58
N TYR A 133 2.15 -8.12 5.00
CA TYR A 133 3.39 -8.48 4.32
C TYR A 133 3.18 -8.87 2.85
N LYS A 134 2.07 -9.55 2.52
CA LYS A 134 1.79 -10.00 1.16
C LYS A 134 1.50 -8.79 0.26
N PHE A 135 0.72 -7.83 0.74
CA PHE A 135 0.43 -6.61 0.02
C PHE A 135 1.70 -5.79 -0.23
N ILE A 136 2.56 -5.64 0.79
CA ILE A 136 3.85 -4.96 0.64
C ILE A 136 4.71 -5.64 -0.44
N LEU A 137 4.84 -6.96 -0.43
CA LEU A 137 5.60 -7.68 -1.45
C LEU A 137 5.06 -7.43 -2.85
N LEU A 138 3.73 -7.40 -3.02
CA LEU A 138 3.09 -7.11 -4.30
C LEU A 138 3.37 -5.67 -4.75
N VAL A 139 3.18 -4.67 -3.89
CA VAL A 139 3.42 -3.26 -4.23
C VAL A 139 4.90 -3.03 -4.56
N MET A 140 5.81 -3.70 -3.86
CA MET A 140 7.25 -3.61 -4.09
C MET A 140 7.75 -4.50 -5.23
N GLY A 141 6.87 -5.25 -5.93
CA GLY A 141 7.22 -6.06 -7.08
C GLY A 141 8.04 -7.32 -6.76
N LEU A 142 7.98 -7.80 -5.52
CA LEU A 142 8.68 -8.99 -5.04
C LEU A 142 7.82 -10.25 -5.17
N LYS A 143 8.49 -11.41 -5.29
CA LYS A 143 7.80 -12.70 -5.15
C LYS A 143 7.24 -12.87 -3.73
N GLY A 144 6.23 -13.72 -3.61
CA GLY A 144 5.54 -13.97 -2.34
C GLY A 144 6.43 -14.47 -1.20
N ALA A 145 5.90 -14.39 0.03
CA ALA A 145 6.63 -14.59 1.29
C ALA A 145 7.39 -15.93 1.42
N THR A 146 6.95 -16.97 0.69
CA THR A 146 7.58 -18.30 0.68
C THR A 146 8.83 -18.40 -0.20
N SER A 147 9.16 -17.32 -0.91
CA SER A 147 10.31 -17.26 -1.82
C SER A 147 11.64 -17.19 -1.07
N HIS A 148 12.71 -17.58 -1.78
CA HIS A 148 14.08 -17.59 -1.28
C HIS A 148 14.51 -16.23 -0.73
N TYR A 149 14.24 -15.14 -1.45
CA TYR A 149 14.63 -13.78 -1.07
C TYR A 149 13.42 -12.88 -0.83
N ALA A 150 12.49 -13.32 0.02
CA ALA A 150 11.24 -12.59 0.24
C ALA A 150 11.40 -11.31 1.08
N CYS A 151 12.47 -11.16 1.87
CA CYS A 151 12.64 -9.97 2.73
C CYS A 151 12.59 -8.68 1.88
N VAL A 152 11.79 -7.71 2.31
CA VAL A 152 11.59 -6.43 1.60
C VAL A 152 12.79 -5.52 1.79
N TRP A 153 13.43 -5.57 2.95
CA TRP A 153 14.54 -4.68 3.32
C TRP A 153 15.93 -5.23 2.98
N CYS A 154 16.08 -6.55 2.86
CA CYS A 154 17.37 -7.17 2.53
C CYS A 154 17.26 -8.39 1.62
N LYS A 155 18.41 -8.84 1.11
CA LYS A 155 18.58 -9.96 0.17
C LYS A 155 18.96 -11.26 0.88
N ILE A 156 18.62 -11.42 2.16
CA ILE A 156 18.90 -12.64 2.92
C ILE A 156 18.14 -13.84 2.34
N HIS A 157 18.81 -14.97 2.18
CA HIS A 157 18.20 -16.22 1.75
C HIS A 157 17.33 -16.83 2.86
N LYS A 158 16.21 -17.47 2.50
CA LYS A 158 15.26 -18.05 3.47
C LYS A 158 15.91 -19.03 4.45
N ASP A 159 16.88 -19.80 3.98
CA ASP A 159 17.59 -20.80 4.79
C ASP A 159 18.58 -20.18 5.78
N MET A 160 18.82 -18.87 5.70
CA MET A 160 19.65 -18.11 6.65
C MET A 160 18.82 -17.26 7.61
N ARG A 161 17.49 -17.23 7.50
CA ARG A 161 16.62 -16.39 8.35
C ARG A 161 16.55 -16.84 9.80
N TRP A 162 16.90 -18.11 10.08
CA TRP A 162 16.92 -18.66 11.44
C TRP A 162 18.16 -18.24 12.24
N ASP A 163 19.21 -17.79 11.55
CA ASP A 163 20.49 -17.49 12.16
C ASP A 163 20.42 -16.15 12.90
N THR A 164 20.29 -16.24 14.22
CA THR A 164 20.21 -15.09 15.14
C THR A 164 21.58 -14.65 15.65
N SER A 165 22.67 -15.22 15.13
CA SER A 165 24.03 -14.76 15.45
C SER A 165 24.36 -13.42 14.79
N PHE A 166 23.63 -13.04 13.74
CA PHE A 166 23.79 -11.77 13.05
C PHE A 166 22.99 -10.65 13.75
N ASN A 167 23.63 -9.50 13.91
CA ASN A 167 22.99 -8.29 14.38
C ASN A 167 22.31 -7.52 13.23
N LEU A 168 21.64 -6.41 13.54
CA LEU A 168 20.93 -5.60 12.55
C LEU A 168 21.87 -5.03 11.46
N ASP A 169 23.10 -4.66 11.84
CA ASP A 169 24.10 -4.09 10.92
C ASP A 169 24.44 -5.05 9.77
N HIS A 170 24.44 -6.36 10.04
CA HIS A 170 24.64 -7.38 9.00
C HIS A 170 23.60 -7.25 7.88
N TYR A 171 22.32 -7.15 8.23
CA TYR A 171 21.21 -7.04 7.26
C TYR A 171 21.16 -5.67 6.58
N GLN A 172 21.72 -4.64 7.23
CA GLN A 172 21.85 -3.29 6.69
C GLN A 172 23.15 -3.07 5.91
N SER A 173 24.03 -4.07 5.83
CA SER A 173 25.27 -3.97 5.05
C SER A 173 24.97 -3.66 3.57
N PRO A 174 25.86 -2.94 2.85
CA PRO A 174 25.63 -2.56 1.45
C PRO A 174 25.32 -3.75 0.52
N ASP A 175 25.90 -4.91 0.81
CA ASP A 175 25.72 -6.12 0.01
C ASP A 175 24.36 -6.78 0.25
N LEU A 176 23.78 -6.66 1.44
CA LEU A 176 22.53 -7.31 1.81
C LEU A 176 21.33 -6.38 1.76
N ARG A 177 21.47 -5.12 2.16
CA ARG A 177 20.35 -4.18 2.12
C ARG A 177 19.84 -4.04 0.69
N ARG A 178 18.52 -3.90 0.56
CA ARG A 178 17.90 -3.49 -0.70
C ARG A 178 17.87 -1.97 -0.74
N THR A 179 17.83 -1.44 -1.95
CA THR A 179 17.47 -0.04 -2.20
C THR A 179 16.45 0.00 -3.32
N LEU A 180 15.65 1.06 -3.37
CA LEU A 180 14.65 1.22 -4.42
C LEU A 180 15.31 1.20 -5.81
N THR A 181 16.43 1.92 -5.98
CA THR A 181 17.24 1.93 -7.21
C THR A 181 17.70 0.53 -7.60
N GLU A 182 18.26 -0.23 -6.65
CA GLU A 182 18.70 -1.60 -6.92
C GLU A 182 17.52 -2.48 -7.37
N MET A 183 16.34 -2.33 -6.78
CA MET A 183 15.17 -3.11 -7.16
C MET A 183 14.80 -2.89 -8.65
N PHE A 184 14.82 -1.65 -9.13
CA PHE A 184 14.62 -1.34 -10.55
C PHE A 184 15.70 -1.96 -11.47
N GLU A 185 16.94 -2.08 -11.00
CA GLU A 185 18.02 -2.72 -11.74
C GLU A 185 17.89 -4.25 -11.76
N LEU A 186 17.53 -4.86 -10.63
CA LEU A 186 17.39 -6.30 -10.47
C LEU A 186 16.30 -6.87 -11.39
N VAL A 187 15.19 -6.16 -11.58
CA VAL A 187 14.10 -6.57 -12.48
C VAL A 187 14.59 -6.74 -13.92
N LYS A 188 15.53 -5.89 -14.37
CA LYS A 188 16.09 -5.88 -15.73
C LYS A 188 17.05 -7.04 -16.01
N LYS A 189 17.54 -7.73 -14.97
CA LYS A 189 18.45 -8.87 -15.15
C LYS A 189 17.76 -10.02 -15.88
N LYS A 190 18.54 -10.79 -16.65
CA LYS A 190 18.01 -11.92 -17.45
C LYS A 190 17.85 -13.21 -16.62
N LYS A 191 18.83 -13.53 -15.78
CA LYS A 191 18.83 -14.75 -14.96
C LYS A 191 18.01 -14.54 -13.69
N GLN A 192 17.12 -15.49 -13.37
CA GLN A 192 16.25 -15.38 -12.21
C GLN A 192 16.99 -15.38 -10.87
N ASN A 193 18.07 -16.16 -10.75
CA ASN A 193 18.85 -16.22 -9.52
C ASN A 193 19.50 -14.87 -9.16
N ASP A 194 19.79 -14.04 -10.17
CA ASP A 194 20.45 -12.77 -9.97
C ASP A 194 19.47 -11.64 -9.60
N LYS A 195 18.16 -11.90 -9.66
CA LYS A 195 17.10 -10.93 -9.38
C LYS A 195 16.76 -10.78 -7.91
N TYR A 196 17.21 -11.70 -7.05
CA TYR A 196 16.80 -11.76 -5.64
C TYR A 196 15.28 -11.61 -5.45
N CYS A 197 14.50 -12.36 -6.24
CA CYS A 197 13.04 -12.34 -6.22
C CYS A 197 12.37 -10.99 -6.60
N CYS A 198 13.09 -10.00 -7.14
CA CYS A 198 12.50 -8.86 -7.82
C CYS A 198 11.91 -9.31 -9.17
N GLU A 199 10.60 -9.49 -9.22
CA GLU A 199 9.90 -9.98 -10.41
C GLU A 199 9.35 -8.82 -11.26
N HIS A 200 8.92 -7.76 -10.60
CA HIS A 200 8.34 -6.58 -11.21
C HIS A 200 8.92 -5.30 -10.61
N GLU A 201 8.75 -4.19 -11.32
CA GLU A 201 9.10 -2.87 -10.80
C GLU A 201 8.18 -2.52 -9.62
N PRO A 202 8.68 -1.81 -8.59
CA PRO A 202 7.83 -1.27 -7.53
C PRO A 202 6.73 -0.37 -8.10
N LEU A 203 5.48 -0.56 -7.66
CA LEU A 203 4.33 0.26 -8.04
C LEU A 203 4.35 1.63 -7.36
N LEU A 204 4.89 1.68 -6.14
CA LEU A 204 5.11 2.91 -5.38
C LEU A 204 6.62 3.13 -5.18
N HIS A 205 7.08 4.34 -5.47
CA HIS A 205 8.50 4.71 -5.42
C HIS A 205 8.88 5.20 -4.01
N ILE A 206 8.49 4.43 -3.00
CA ILE A 206 8.75 4.73 -1.59
C ILE A 206 10.06 4.04 -1.17
N GLU A 207 10.93 4.77 -0.48
CA GLU A 207 12.17 4.21 0.05
C GLU A 207 11.88 3.17 1.13
N LEU A 208 12.78 2.19 1.27
CA LEU A 208 12.50 1.00 2.09
C LEU A 208 12.47 1.28 3.60
N ASP A 209 13.08 2.37 4.04
CA ASP A 209 12.97 2.89 5.41
C ASP A 209 11.60 3.52 5.71
N HIS A 210 10.82 3.85 4.67
CA HIS A 210 9.44 4.32 4.77
C HIS A 210 8.41 3.19 4.54
N VAL A 211 8.85 1.93 4.45
CA VAL A 211 7.98 0.76 4.36
C VAL A 211 7.77 0.17 5.76
N VAL A 212 6.53 0.25 6.24
CA VAL A 212 6.11 -0.18 7.57
C VAL A 212 5.25 -1.43 7.46
N LEU A 213 5.68 -2.49 8.15
CA LEU A 213 4.94 -3.74 8.21
C LEU A 213 3.81 -3.66 9.21
N ASP A 214 2.67 -4.24 8.89
CA ASP A 214 1.63 -4.51 9.87
C ASP A 214 2.06 -5.57 10.88
N GLU A 215 2.44 -5.11 12.07
CA GLU A 215 2.90 -5.95 13.17
C GLU A 215 1.79 -6.86 13.72
N LEU A 216 0.53 -6.42 13.70
CA LEU A 216 -0.58 -7.23 14.21
C LEU A 216 -0.75 -8.49 13.35
N HIS A 217 -0.78 -8.33 12.03
CA HIS A 217 -0.87 -9.46 11.11
C HIS A 217 0.36 -10.38 11.21
N LEU A 218 1.55 -9.82 11.43
CA LEU A 218 2.76 -10.63 11.66
C LEU A 218 2.66 -11.44 12.96
N LEU A 219 2.27 -10.81 14.06
CA LEU A 219 2.16 -11.45 15.38
C LEU A 219 1.15 -12.60 15.38
N LEU A 220 0.02 -12.43 14.68
CA LEU A 220 -0.97 -13.51 14.51
C LEU A 220 -0.36 -14.71 13.79
N ARG A 221 0.43 -14.48 12.72
CA ARG A 221 1.11 -15.55 11.98
C ARG A 221 2.19 -16.27 12.80
N ILE A 222 2.92 -15.53 13.64
CA ILE A 222 3.90 -16.14 14.55
C ILE A 222 3.18 -16.97 15.61
N SER A 223 2.10 -16.44 16.18
CA SER A 223 1.32 -17.11 17.22
C SER A 223 0.71 -18.42 16.72
N ASP A 224 0.22 -18.46 15.48
CA ASP A 224 -0.30 -19.68 14.83
C ASP A 224 0.74 -20.82 14.72
N VAL A 225 2.03 -20.52 14.79
CA VAL A 225 3.13 -21.50 14.71
C VAL A 225 3.66 -21.88 16.10
N LEU A 226 3.58 -20.97 17.07
CA LEU A 226 4.07 -21.18 18.43
C LEU A 226 3.05 -21.85 19.36
N ILE A 227 1.76 -21.82 19.02
CA ILE A 227 0.65 -22.45 19.76
C ILE A 227 0.28 -23.78 19.11
#